data_AF-A0AB37N7J4-F1
#
_entry.id   AF-A0AB37N7J4-F1
#
_cell.length_a   1.000
_cell.length_b   1.000
_cell.length_c   1.000
_cell.angle_alpha   90.00
_cell.angle_beta   90.00
_cell.angle_gamma   90.00
#
_symmetry.space_group_name_H-M   'P 1'
#
loop_
_entity.id
_entity.type
_entity.pdbx_description
1 polymer ?
#
loop_
_entity_poly.entity_id
_entity_poly.type
_entity_poly.pdbx_seq_one_letter_code
_entity_poly.pdbx_strand_id
1 'polypeptide(L)' 'MTEYALYKGDDLLKIGTLDELAEFRKVKRETIFFYATPSYRKRTSDKGLRVIKLD' A
#
# COMPACT_ATOMS: atom_id res chain seq x y z
N MET A 1 16.15 -0.18 -4.00
CA MET A 1 15.65 -1.07 -2.93
C MET A 1 14.18 -0.77 -2.91
N THR A 2 13.30 -1.70 -3.31
CA THR A 2 11.93 -1.28 -3.67
C THR A 2 11.12 -0.95 -2.42
N GLU A 3 10.95 0.33 -2.13
CA GLU A 3 10.19 0.81 -0.99
C GLU A 3 8.73 1.04 -1.39
N TYR A 4 7.85 0.87 -0.41
CA TYR A 4 6.42 0.98 -0.57
C TYR A 4 5.88 1.84 0.55
N ALA A 5 5.17 2.88 0.18
CA ALA A 5 4.45 3.74 1.10
C ALA A 5 2.97 3.36 1.12
N LEU A 6 2.47 3.05 2.31
CA LEU A 6 1.07 2.77 2.56
C LEU A 6 0.37 4.04 3.04
N TYR A 7 -0.63 4.46 2.28
CA TYR A 7 -1.52 5.57 2.58
C TYR A 7 -2.94 5.07 2.82
N LYS A 8 -3.71 5.81 3.62
CA LYS A 8 -5.15 5.63 3.78
C LYS A 8 -5.80 7.01 3.70
N GLY A 9 -6.33 7.35 2.53
CA GLY A 9 -6.69 8.73 2.23
C GLY A 9 -5.43 9.60 2.20
N ASP A 10 -5.39 10.64 3.03
CA ASP A 10 -4.25 11.55 3.21
C ASP A 10 -3.27 11.12 4.31
N ASP A 11 -3.61 10.11 5.11
CA ASP A 11 -2.75 9.62 6.17
C ASP A 11 -1.71 8.62 5.64
N LEU A 12 -0.43 8.93 5.86
CA LEU A 12 0.68 7.99 5.69
C LEU A 12 0.72 7.03 6.89
N LEU A 13 0.43 5.75 6.67
CA LEU A 13 0.50 4.74 7.72
C LEU A 13 1.92 4.24 7.97
N LYS A 14 2.62 3.88 6.90
CA LYS A 14 3.91 3.17 6.99
C LYS A 14 4.64 3.26 5.65
N ILE A 15 5.95 3.45 5.69
CA ILE A 15 6.84 3.29 4.55
C ILE A 15 7.80 2.16 4.90
N GLY A 16 8.08 1.28 3.94
CA GLY A 16 9.00 0.18 4.11
C GLY A 16 8.92 -0.77 2.92
N THR A 17 9.48 -1.97 3.06
CA THR A 17 9.35 -2.98 2.00
C THR A 17 7.98 -3.64 1.98
N LEU A 18 7.66 -4.37 0.90
CA LEU A 18 6.45 -5.18 0.79
C LEU A 18 6.23 -6.10 2.00
N ASP A 19 7.30 -6.66 2.55
CA ASP A 19 7.28 -7.54 3.72
C ASP A 19 6.94 -6.77 5.00
N GLU A 20 7.61 -5.63 5.25
CA GLU A 20 7.29 -4.81 6.43
C GLU A 20 5.85 -4.28 6.40
N LEU A 21 5.35 -3.89 5.23
CA LEU A 21 3.97 -3.48 5.06
C LEU A 21 3.01 -4.66 5.28
N ALA A 22 3.36 -5.85 4.77
CA ALA A 22 2.58 -7.06 4.94
C ALA A 22 2.48 -7.46 6.41
N GLU A 23 3.59 -7.45 7.13
CA GLU A 23 3.64 -7.72 8.58
C GLU A 23 2.87 -6.68 9.38
N PHE A 24 3.10 -5.39 9.13
CA PHE A 24 2.39 -4.29 9.80
C PHE A 24 0.87 -4.40 9.63
N ARG A 25 0.42 -4.78 8.44
CA ARG A 25 -1.00 -4.96 8.12
C ARG A 25 -1.56 -6.32 8.53
N LYS A 26 -0.70 -7.30 8.88
CA LYS A 26 -1.02 -8.74 8.93
C LYS A 26 -1.74 -9.25 7.67
N VAL A 27 -1.31 -8.81 6.49
CA VAL A 27 -1.83 -9.31 5.20
C VAL A 27 -0.72 -9.96 4.39
N LYS A 28 -1.08 -10.69 3.33
CA LYS A 28 -0.09 -11.29 2.44
C LYS A 28 0.56 -10.21 1.56
N ARG A 29 1.82 -10.43 1.17
CA ARG A 29 2.54 -9.62 0.17
C ARG A 29 1.72 -9.39 -1.11
N GLU A 30 0.98 -10.41 -1.56
CA GLU A 30 0.11 -10.34 -2.74
C GLU A 30 -1.02 -9.32 -2.56
N THR A 31 -1.55 -9.18 -1.34
CA THR A 31 -2.59 -8.20 -1.01
C THR A 31 -2.02 -6.78 -1.04
N ILE A 32 -0.81 -6.55 -0.53
CA ILE A 32 -0.12 -5.26 -0.62
C ILE A 32 0.18 -4.93 -2.10
N PHE A 33 0.62 -5.92 -2.88
CA PHE A 33 0.83 -5.76 -4.32
C PHE A 33 -0.47 -5.42 -5.06
N PHE A 34 -1.58 -6.05 -4.67
CA PHE A 34 -2.90 -5.73 -5.18
C PHE A 34 -3.31 -4.29 -4.84
N TYR A 35 -3.01 -3.80 -3.64
CA TYR A 35 -3.25 -2.38 -3.28
C TYR A 35 -2.34 -1.39 -4.02
N ALA A 36 -1.20 -1.85 -4.55
CA ALA A 36 -0.34 -1.05 -5.41
C ALA A 36 -0.89 -0.94 -6.84
N THR A 37 -1.82 -1.81 -7.23
CA THR A 37 -2.37 -1.79 -8.60
C THR A 37 -3.23 -0.56 -8.87
N PRO A 38 -3.17 -0.01 -10.10
CA PRO A 38 -3.96 1.16 -10.50
C PRO A 38 -5.47 0.89 -10.49
N SER A 39 -5.88 -0.37 -10.68
CA SER A 39 -7.29 -0.80 -10.63
C SER A 39 -7.88 -0.60 -9.23
N TYR A 40 -7.13 -0.90 -8.17
CA TYR A 40 -7.56 -0.65 -6.80
C TYR A 40 -7.59 0.86 -6.52
N ARG A 41 -6.56 1.58 -6.97
CA ARG A 41 -6.46 3.04 -6.82
C ARG A 41 -7.64 3.80 -7.44
N LYS A 42 -8.14 3.35 -8.60
CA LYS A 42 -9.31 3.93 -9.30
C LYS A 42 -10.64 3.65 -8.61
N ARG A 43 -10.74 2.56 -7.84
CA ARG A 43 -11.99 2.10 -7.23
C ARG A 43 -12.24 2.74 -5.86
N THR A 44 -11.25 3.40 -5.25
CA THR A 44 -11.39 4.00 -3.92
C THR A 44 -11.05 5.49 -3.94
N SER A 45 -12.07 6.33 -3.70
CA SER A 45 -12.00 7.78 -3.92
C SER A 45 -12.15 8.65 -2.66
N ASP A 46 -12.12 8.12 -1.44
CA ASP A 46 -12.23 8.98 -0.23
C ASP A 46 -11.39 8.53 0.98
N LYS A 47 -11.42 7.23 1.35
CA LYS A 47 -10.64 6.69 2.50
C LYS A 47 -9.83 5.45 2.15
N GLY A 48 -9.48 5.33 0.87
CA GLY A 48 -8.92 4.12 0.30
C GLY A 48 -7.48 3.86 0.69
N LEU A 49 -7.18 2.58 0.83
CA LEU A 49 -5.80 2.16 1.02
C LEU A 49 -5.06 2.23 -0.28
N ARG A 50 -3.93 2.93 -0.28
CA ARG A 50 -3.08 3.07 -1.44
C ARG A 50 -1.70 2.64 -1.06
N VAL A 51 -1.16 1.71 -1.84
CA VAL A 51 0.25 1.40 -1.78
C VAL A 51 0.90 2.14 -2.95
N ILE A 52 1.89 2.96 -2.66
CA ILE A 52 2.68 3.67 -3.65
C ILE A 52 4.08 3.11 -3.58
N LYS A 53 4.58 2.58 -4.70
CA LYS A 53 5.98 2.21 -4.81
C LYS A 53 6.82 3.49 -4.88
N LEU A 54 7.76 3.63 -3.95
CA LEU A 54 8.84 4.61 -3.95
C LEU A 54 10.06 3.86 -4.50
N ASP A 55 10.56 4.28 -5.65
CA ASP A 55 11.66 3.60 -6.37
C ASP A 55 13.00 3.72 -5.64
#